data_AF-A0A418D411-F1
#
_entry.id   AF-A0A418D411-F1
#
_cell.length_a   1.000
_cell.length_b   1.000
_cell.length_c   1.000
_cell.angle_alpha   90.00
_cell.angle_beta   90.00
_cell.angle_gamma   90.00
#
_symmetry.space_group_name_H-M   'P 1'
#
loop_
_entity.id
_entity.type
_entity.pdbx_description
1 polymer ?
#
loop_
_entity_poly.entity_id
_entity_poly.type
_entity_poly.pdbx_seq_one_letter_code
_entity_poly.pdbx_strand_id
1 'polypeptide(L)'
;MTSTSSNPYSVALAISLVAVTVAWGGTVGLLVGMYASRPPATSNTHVENETRNGHRDREGSVSNAGDAKIMDKHALVDVRIGGIRALIPPVCLLEQVPRTVAIARTVNKGRQEVNNILRRVDDRLVVVVGPCSIHDPKAALEYAVKLKALRDTLDKDLLVVMRVYFEKPRTTVGWKGLINDPDIDGTFNINKGNDSCHVILRGGSTGPNYAKEHVDKCSDLLQKHHQPDNIMIDCSHGNSSKNHRNQPLVAANVVRQDHDYYI
;
A
#
# COMPACT_ATOMS: atom_id res chain seq x y z
N MET A 1 30.95 1.44 20.76
CA MET A 1 30.19 0.46 21.57
C MET A 1 29.09 1.21 22.29
N THR A 2 27.87 1.14 21.76
CA THR A 2 26.63 1.61 22.41
C THR A 2 25.57 0.61 22.01
N SER A 3 25.35 -0.39 22.84
CA SER A 3 24.30 -1.39 22.62
C SER A 3 22.94 -0.73 22.88
N THR A 4 22.24 -0.35 21.82
CA THR A 4 20.81 -0.05 21.87
C THR A 4 20.06 -1.36 22.08
N SER A 5 19.92 -1.76 23.34
CA SER A 5 19.08 -2.89 23.71
C SER A 5 17.64 -2.63 23.27
N SER A 6 17.10 -3.49 22.41
CA SER A 6 15.69 -3.43 21.98
C SER A 6 14.78 -3.42 23.21
N ASN A 7 14.09 -2.31 23.41
CA ASN A 7 13.36 -2.06 24.65
C ASN A 7 12.03 -2.83 24.65
N PRO A 8 11.77 -3.78 25.58
CA PRO A 8 10.58 -4.66 25.51
C PRO A 8 9.23 -3.93 25.58
N TYR A 9 9.23 -2.63 25.87
CA TYR A 9 8.07 -1.75 25.83
C TYR A 9 7.59 -1.45 24.40
N SER A 10 8.44 -1.46 23.38
CA SER A 10 8.04 -1.19 21.98
C SER A 10 7.00 -2.21 21.48
N VAL A 11 7.17 -3.48 21.88
CA VAL A 11 6.24 -4.60 21.63
C VAL A 11 4.85 -4.32 22.21
N ALA A 12 4.79 -3.91 23.48
CA ALA A 12 3.53 -3.59 24.15
C ALA A 12 2.82 -2.37 23.52
N LEU A 13 3.60 -1.39 23.05
CA LEU A 13 3.11 -0.13 22.51
C LEU A 13 2.55 -0.25 21.09
N ALA A 14 3.22 -0.99 20.20
CA ALA A 14 2.67 -1.32 18.89
C ALA A 14 1.39 -2.17 19.01
N ILE A 15 1.38 -3.16 19.90
CA ILE A 15 0.19 -3.98 20.18
C ILE A 15 -0.97 -3.11 20.72
N SER A 16 -0.68 -2.12 21.57
CA SER A 16 -1.66 -1.18 22.10
C SER A 16 -2.27 -0.28 21.01
N LEU A 17 -1.47 0.27 20.10
CA LEU A 17 -1.95 1.02 18.92
C LEU A 17 -2.87 0.17 18.03
N VAL A 18 -2.52 -1.11 17.83
CA VAL A 18 -3.33 -2.04 17.04
C VAL A 18 -4.63 -2.37 17.77
N ALA A 19 -4.58 -2.65 19.07
CA ALA A 19 -5.75 -2.95 19.90
C ALA A 19 -6.74 -1.77 19.95
N VAL A 20 -6.26 -0.54 20.16
CA VAL A 20 -7.09 0.68 20.15
C VAL A 20 -7.80 0.86 18.80
N THR A 21 -7.11 0.57 17.69
CA THR A 21 -7.70 0.72 16.35
C THR A 21 -8.68 -0.41 16.00
N VAL A 22 -8.40 -1.64 16.43
CA VAL A 22 -9.31 -2.79 16.27
C VAL A 22 -10.57 -2.63 17.10
N ALA A 23 -10.49 -2.04 18.30
CA ALA A 23 -11.65 -1.74 19.16
C ALA A 23 -12.63 -0.74 18.53
N TRP A 24 -12.18 0.07 17.57
CA TRP A 24 -12.99 1.04 16.82
C TRP A 24 -13.32 0.58 15.38
N GLY A 25 -13.18 -0.72 15.07
CA GLY A 25 -13.49 -1.27 13.75
C GLY A 25 -12.53 -0.86 12.62
N GLY A 26 -11.36 -0.31 12.97
CA GLY A 26 -10.34 0.12 12.03
C GLY A 26 -9.48 -1.02 11.46
N THR A 27 -8.60 -0.67 10.52
CA THR A 27 -7.66 -1.61 9.90
C THR A 27 -6.24 -1.06 9.90
N VAL A 28 -5.29 -1.85 10.42
CA VAL A 28 -3.94 -1.42 10.77
C VAL A 28 -2.92 -1.93 9.76
N GLY A 29 -2.04 -1.05 9.29
CA GLY A 29 -0.80 -1.42 8.61
C GLY A 29 0.42 -1.03 9.46
N LEU A 30 1.47 -1.83 9.43
CA LEU A 30 2.68 -1.65 10.23
C LEU A 30 3.89 -1.76 9.29
N LEU A 31 4.74 -0.73 9.18
CA LEU A 31 5.98 -0.85 8.42
C LEU A 31 7.01 -1.61 9.25
N VAL A 32 7.78 -2.53 8.67
CA VAL A 32 8.99 -3.15 9.28
C VAL A 32 9.97 -3.47 8.16
N GLY A 33 11.05 -2.69 8.09
CA GLY A 33 12.17 -2.94 7.20
C GLY A 33 13.26 -3.72 7.91
N MET A 34 13.71 -4.83 7.32
CA MET A 34 14.82 -5.64 7.83
C MET A 34 16.03 -5.56 6.88
N TYR A 35 17.18 -6.05 7.34
CA TYR A 35 18.44 -6.14 6.60
C TYR A 35 18.70 -7.61 6.20
N ALA A 36 19.45 -7.89 5.11
CA ALA A 36 20.66 -8.75 5.13
C ALA A 36 21.20 -9.09 3.73
N SER A 37 22.36 -8.51 3.44
CA SER A 37 23.26 -8.72 2.30
C SER A 37 23.77 -10.16 2.03
N ARG A 38 23.88 -10.49 0.72
CA ARG A 38 24.91 -11.34 0.04
C ARG A 38 24.70 -12.88 -0.16
N PRO A 39 25.38 -13.52 -1.16
CA PRO A 39 24.79 -14.55 -2.06
C PRO A 39 25.62 -15.88 -2.09
N PRO A 40 25.56 -16.80 -3.11
CA PRO A 40 24.63 -17.01 -4.25
C PRO A 40 23.96 -18.42 -4.24
N ALA A 41 23.06 -18.79 -5.16
CA ALA A 41 23.42 -19.51 -6.40
C ALA A 41 22.22 -19.69 -7.38
N THR A 42 22.56 -20.09 -8.61
CA THR A 42 21.72 -20.14 -9.83
C THR A 42 20.82 -21.37 -9.95
N SER A 43 19.70 -21.25 -10.68
CA SER A 43 19.00 -22.38 -11.31
C SER A 43 18.76 -22.11 -12.81
N ASN A 44 19.10 -23.09 -13.66
CA ASN A 44 18.87 -23.04 -15.10
C ASN A 44 17.45 -23.46 -15.47
N THR A 45 16.99 -22.94 -16.61
CA THR A 45 15.72 -23.24 -17.28
C THR A 45 15.76 -24.50 -18.13
N HIS A 46 14.58 -25.09 -18.38
CA HIS A 46 14.10 -25.88 -19.55
C HIS A 46 12.99 -26.86 -19.07
N VAL A 47 11.97 -27.29 -19.83
CA VAL A 47 11.58 -27.08 -21.24
C VAL A 47 10.03 -27.12 -21.36
N GLU A 48 9.52 -26.61 -22.49
CA GLU A 48 8.28 -26.84 -23.29
C GLU A 48 7.33 -28.05 -22.98
N ASN A 49 6.15 -28.26 -23.59
CA ASN A 49 5.52 -27.73 -24.82
C ASN A 49 3.98 -27.98 -24.92
N GLU A 50 3.40 -27.64 -26.08
CA GLU A 50 2.18 -28.19 -26.73
C GLU A 50 0.76 -27.60 -26.49
N THR A 51 0.39 -26.68 -27.39
CA THR A 51 -0.80 -26.66 -28.29
C THR A 51 -2.09 -27.44 -27.97
N ARG A 52 -3.25 -26.80 -28.23
CA ARG A 52 -4.13 -27.18 -29.38
C ARG A 52 -5.18 -26.11 -29.76
N ASN A 53 -5.76 -26.30 -30.94
CA ASN A 53 -6.42 -25.31 -31.79
C ASN A 53 -7.97 -25.34 -31.69
N GLY A 54 -8.68 -24.29 -32.11
CA GLY A 54 -10.14 -24.22 -32.07
C GLY A 54 -10.76 -23.07 -32.88
N HIS A 55 -11.15 -23.35 -34.12
CA HIS A 55 -11.75 -22.42 -35.09
C HIS A 55 -13.25 -22.19 -34.81
N ARG A 56 -13.79 -20.98 -35.10
CA ARG A 56 -15.22 -20.74 -35.32
C ARG A 56 -15.46 -19.62 -36.33
N ASP A 57 -16.40 -19.87 -37.23
CA ASP A 57 -16.66 -19.09 -38.44
C ASP A 57 -17.46 -17.80 -38.20
N ARG A 58 -17.47 -16.93 -39.22
CA ARG A 58 -18.26 -15.69 -39.29
C ARG A 58 -19.27 -15.79 -40.42
N GLU A 59 -20.55 -15.54 -40.13
CA GLU A 59 -21.57 -15.20 -41.12
C GLU A 59 -22.08 -13.77 -40.90
N GLY A 60 -22.55 -13.13 -41.98
CA GLY A 60 -22.81 -11.70 -42.06
C GLY A 60 -24.27 -11.25 -41.91
N SER A 61 -24.43 -9.92 -41.89
CA SER A 61 -25.67 -9.11 -41.91
C SER A 61 -26.72 -9.53 -42.97
N VAL A 62 -28.02 -9.18 -42.87
CA VAL A 62 -28.68 -7.89 -43.24
C VAL A 62 -30.20 -8.07 -42.94
N SER A 63 -31.05 -7.12 -42.52
CA SER A 63 -30.98 -5.79 -41.86
C SER A 63 -32.44 -5.36 -41.47
N ASN A 64 -32.66 -4.29 -40.67
CA ASN A 64 -33.67 -3.22 -40.88
C ASN A 64 -33.97 -2.33 -39.64
N ALA A 65 -34.43 -1.10 -39.89
CA ALA A 65 -34.81 -0.03 -38.95
C ALA A 65 -33.69 0.71 -38.19
N GLY A 66 -32.41 0.40 -38.44
CA GLY A 66 -31.27 1.05 -37.78
C GLY A 66 -30.69 2.30 -38.46
N ASP A 67 -31.08 2.56 -39.71
CA ASP A 67 -30.25 3.34 -40.65
C ASP A 67 -30.13 4.83 -40.32
N ALA A 68 -31.07 5.39 -39.56
CA ALA A 68 -30.97 6.74 -39.01
C ALA A 68 -29.75 6.93 -38.07
N LYS A 69 -29.25 5.85 -37.44
CA LYS A 69 -27.99 5.87 -36.66
C LYS A 69 -26.75 5.59 -37.50
N ILE A 70 -26.87 5.02 -38.70
CA ILE A 70 -25.72 4.70 -39.56
C ILE A 70 -25.13 5.98 -40.18
N MET A 71 -25.97 7.00 -40.43
CA MET A 71 -25.54 8.29 -40.97
C MET A 71 -25.18 9.33 -39.90
N ASP A 72 -25.42 9.05 -38.61
CA ASP A 72 -25.00 9.92 -37.52
C ASP A 72 -23.53 9.69 -37.15
N LYS A 73 -22.67 10.59 -37.61
CA LYS A 73 -21.24 10.67 -37.27
C LYS A 73 -20.95 10.78 -35.76
N HIS A 74 -21.93 11.15 -34.94
CA HIS A 74 -21.80 11.13 -33.48
C HIS A 74 -22.23 9.80 -32.85
N ALA A 75 -22.96 8.93 -33.55
CA ALA A 75 -23.40 7.62 -33.05
C ALA A 75 -22.26 6.57 -32.92
N LEU A 76 -21.01 6.95 -33.24
CA LEU A 76 -19.78 6.19 -32.94
C LEU A 76 -19.09 6.64 -31.64
N VAL A 77 -19.45 7.81 -31.11
CA VAL A 77 -18.83 8.43 -29.93
C VAL A 77 -19.79 8.32 -28.74
N ASP A 78 -19.26 8.11 -27.54
CA ASP A 78 -20.02 8.06 -26.29
C ASP A 78 -21.21 7.09 -26.23
N VAL A 79 -21.24 6.09 -27.13
CA VAL A 79 -22.32 5.10 -27.36
C VAL A 79 -22.77 4.34 -26.10
N ARG A 80 -21.95 4.30 -25.05
CA ARG A 80 -22.22 3.63 -23.77
C ARG A 80 -22.05 4.55 -22.55
N ILE A 81 -22.03 5.87 -22.74
CA ILE A 81 -21.85 6.84 -21.66
C ILE A 81 -23.22 7.23 -21.09
N GLY A 82 -23.48 6.88 -19.83
CA GLY A 82 -24.72 7.25 -19.13
C GLY A 82 -24.84 8.74 -18.80
N GLY A 83 -23.76 9.51 -18.93
CA GLY A 83 -23.72 10.96 -18.78
C GLY A 83 -22.29 11.46 -18.54
N ILE A 84 -21.97 12.64 -19.08
CA ILE A 84 -20.71 13.35 -18.81
C ILE A 84 -21.03 14.54 -17.90
N ARG A 85 -20.25 14.70 -16.83
CA ARG A 85 -20.36 15.85 -15.92
C ARG A 85 -18.97 16.45 -15.72
N ALA A 86 -18.85 17.75 -15.95
CA ALA A 86 -17.63 18.49 -15.61
C ALA A 86 -17.38 18.42 -14.10
N LEU A 87 -16.13 18.13 -13.71
CA LEU A 87 -15.70 18.19 -12.32
C LEU A 87 -15.24 19.61 -11.97
N ILE A 88 -15.30 19.95 -10.67
CA ILE A 88 -14.73 21.20 -10.16
C ILE A 88 -13.21 21.18 -10.43
N PRO A 89 -12.65 22.21 -11.10
CA PRO A 89 -11.20 22.29 -11.34
C PRO A 89 -10.39 22.26 -10.03
N PRO A 90 -9.22 21.60 -9.97
CA PRO A 90 -8.42 21.53 -8.75
C PRO A 90 -8.05 22.89 -8.14
N VAL A 91 -7.90 23.94 -8.96
CA VAL A 91 -7.63 25.30 -8.48
C VAL A 91 -8.73 25.85 -7.59
N CYS A 92 -10.01 25.63 -7.92
CA CYS A 92 -11.14 26.09 -7.12
C CYS A 92 -11.20 25.39 -5.75
N LEU A 93 -10.73 24.14 -5.66
CA LEU A 93 -10.61 23.43 -4.38
C LEU A 93 -9.44 23.97 -3.53
N LEU A 94 -8.33 24.36 -4.16
CA LEU A 94 -7.20 24.98 -3.49
C LEU A 94 -7.50 26.40 -2.99
N GLU A 95 -8.41 27.12 -3.66
CA GLU A 95 -8.96 28.40 -3.20
C GLU A 95 -9.92 28.24 -2.02
N GLN A 96 -10.83 27.26 -2.08
CA GLN A 96 -11.78 26.95 -1.00
C GLN A 96 -11.10 26.41 0.27
N VAL A 97 -10.02 25.62 0.11
CA VAL A 97 -9.27 25.02 1.22
C VAL A 97 -7.80 25.42 1.12
N PRO A 98 -7.45 26.67 1.47
CA PRO A 98 -6.11 27.20 1.28
C PRO A 98 -5.08 26.49 2.18
N ARG A 99 -3.95 26.13 1.59
CA ARG A 99 -2.82 25.50 2.30
C ARG A 99 -2.18 26.49 3.28
N THR A 100 -2.50 26.35 4.56
CA THR A 100 -1.87 27.11 5.63
C THR A 100 -0.40 26.71 5.85
N VAL A 101 0.38 27.59 6.48
CA VAL A 101 1.77 27.30 6.89
C VAL A 101 1.86 26.08 7.81
N ALA A 102 0.85 25.87 8.67
CA ALA A 102 0.78 24.69 9.54
C ALA A 102 0.60 23.39 8.74
N ILE A 103 -0.31 23.38 7.75
CA ILE A 103 -0.50 22.22 6.85
C ILE A 103 0.80 21.93 6.08
N ALA A 104 1.41 22.95 5.48
CA ALA A 104 2.66 22.79 4.74
C ALA A 104 3.79 22.24 5.63
N ARG A 105 3.94 22.74 6.86
CA ARG A 105 4.93 22.24 7.82
C ARG A 105 4.68 20.78 8.20
N THR A 106 3.44 20.40 8.50
CA THR A 106 3.10 19.00 8.86
C THR A 106 3.37 18.04 7.71
N VAL A 107 2.97 18.40 6.47
CA VAL A 107 3.21 17.56 5.28
C VAL A 107 4.70 17.44 4.97
N ASN A 108 5.45 18.55 5.00
CA ASN A 108 6.88 18.53 4.70
C ASN A 108 7.68 17.78 5.78
N LYS A 109 7.39 18.02 7.07
CA LYS A 109 8.03 17.28 8.18
C LYS A 109 7.73 15.78 8.06
N GLY A 110 6.47 15.37 7.90
CA GLY A 110 6.12 13.95 7.79
C GLY A 110 6.77 13.25 6.59
N ARG A 111 6.87 13.93 5.43
CA ARG A 111 7.62 13.43 4.26
C ARG A 111 9.10 13.26 4.56
N GLN A 112 9.72 14.22 5.25
CA GLN A 112 11.13 14.17 5.61
C GLN A 112 11.41 13.04 6.61
N GLU A 113 10.58 12.89 7.66
CA GLU A 113 10.72 11.82 8.65
C GLU A 113 10.57 10.43 8.02
N VAL A 114 9.55 10.22 7.17
CA VAL A 114 9.41 8.95 6.43
C VAL A 114 10.62 8.68 5.52
N ASN A 115 11.13 9.69 4.82
CA ASN A 115 12.31 9.56 3.95
C ASN A 115 13.59 9.24 4.75
N ASN A 116 13.75 9.84 5.94
CA ASN A 116 14.89 9.53 6.82
C ASN A 116 14.86 8.06 7.27
N ILE A 117 13.68 7.52 7.62
CA ILE A 117 13.51 6.11 7.99
C ILE A 117 13.78 5.19 6.79
N LEU A 118 13.21 5.49 5.62
CA LEU A 118 13.47 4.72 4.38
C LEU A 118 14.94 4.77 3.94
N ARG A 119 15.69 5.80 4.34
CA ARG A 119 17.14 5.94 4.13
C ARG A 119 17.99 5.41 5.29
N ARG A 120 17.37 4.85 6.33
CA ARG A 120 18.02 4.30 7.53
C ARG A 120 18.90 5.33 8.28
N VAL A 121 18.47 6.59 8.27
CA VAL A 121 19.05 7.72 9.03
C VAL A 121 18.27 7.98 10.33
N ASP A 122 17.05 7.46 10.42
CA ASP A 122 16.14 7.47 11.57
C ASP A 122 15.72 6.00 11.77
N ASP A 123 15.87 5.47 12.98
CA ASP A 123 15.66 4.05 13.33
C ASP A 123 14.21 3.76 13.78
N ARG A 124 13.35 4.77 13.83
CA ARG A 124 11.95 4.64 14.22
C ARG A 124 11.11 3.87 13.22
N LEU A 125 10.04 3.26 13.72
CA LEU A 125 9.11 2.49 12.91
C LEU A 125 7.97 3.34 12.35
N VAL A 126 7.71 3.28 11.03
CA VAL A 126 6.54 3.94 10.44
C VAL A 126 5.26 3.14 10.72
N VAL A 127 4.26 3.74 11.36
CA VAL A 127 2.99 3.08 11.68
C VAL A 127 1.85 3.78 10.96
N VAL A 128 1.25 3.12 9.96
CA VAL A 128 0.16 3.69 9.14
C VAL A 128 -1.18 3.11 9.58
N VAL A 129 -1.89 3.84 10.43
CA VAL A 129 -3.01 3.30 11.20
C VAL A 129 -4.27 4.17 11.11
N GLY A 130 -5.44 3.55 10.98
CA GLY A 130 -6.71 4.28 10.92
C GLY A 130 -7.93 3.47 10.47
N PRO A 131 -9.05 4.16 10.19
CA PRO A 131 -10.24 3.56 9.58
C PRO A 131 -9.94 2.89 8.24
N CYS A 132 -10.74 1.90 7.86
CA CYS A 132 -10.59 1.21 6.58
C CYS A 132 -10.93 2.13 5.39
N SER A 133 -11.95 2.97 5.55
CA SER A 133 -12.32 4.10 4.70
C SER A 133 -13.10 5.14 5.51
N ILE A 134 -12.80 6.42 5.31
CA ILE A 134 -13.47 7.55 5.97
C ILE A 134 -14.77 7.85 5.24
N HIS A 135 -15.87 7.87 6.00
CA HIS A 135 -17.22 8.21 5.54
C HIS A 135 -17.90 9.26 6.44
N ASP A 136 -17.42 9.43 7.68
CA ASP A 136 -17.78 10.54 8.57
C ASP A 136 -16.54 11.39 8.92
N PRO A 137 -16.48 12.67 8.50
CA PRO A 137 -15.42 13.59 8.88
C PRO A 137 -15.32 13.86 10.39
N LYS A 138 -16.44 13.80 11.15
CA LYS A 138 -16.43 14.07 12.59
C LYS A 138 -15.74 12.95 13.34
N ALA A 139 -16.17 11.70 13.15
CA ALA A 139 -15.49 10.53 13.70
C ALA A 139 -14.02 10.44 13.27
N ALA A 140 -13.68 10.84 12.04
CA ALA A 140 -12.29 10.89 11.58
C ALA A 140 -11.45 11.92 12.36
N LEU A 141 -11.98 13.11 12.66
CA LEU A 141 -11.30 14.12 13.48
C LEU A 141 -11.19 13.67 14.95
N GLU A 142 -12.22 13.05 15.53
CA GLU A 142 -12.14 12.48 16.88
C GLU A 142 -11.08 11.38 16.99
N TYR A 143 -10.99 10.52 15.98
CA TYR A 143 -9.93 9.51 15.89
C TYR A 143 -8.55 10.17 15.76
N ALA A 144 -8.40 11.21 14.93
CA ALA A 144 -7.14 11.94 14.77
C ALA A 144 -6.65 12.59 16.09
N VAL A 145 -7.55 13.15 16.89
CA VAL A 145 -7.22 13.73 18.22
C VAL A 145 -6.69 12.65 19.17
N LYS A 146 -7.37 11.50 19.25
CA LYS A 146 -6.95 10.35 20.08
C LYS A 146 -5.61 9.79 19.61
N LEU A 147 -5.45 9.61 18.29
CA LEU A 147 -4.20 9.11 17.70
C LEU A 147 -3.03 10.09 17.91
N LYS A 148 -3.28 11.41 17.91
CA LYS A 148 -2.23 12.41 18.18
C LYS A 148 -1.65 12.27 19.60
N ALA A 149 -2.48 12.03 20.62
CA ALA A 149 -1.99 11.83 21.99
C ALA A 149 -1.08 10.58 22.08
N LEU A 150 -1.44 9.49 21.41
CA LEU A 150 -0.60 8.30 21.29
C LEU A 150 0.69 8.59 20.51
N ARG A 151 0.60 9.23 19.34
CA ARG A 151 1.75 9.63 18.53
C ARG A 151 2.76 10.43 19.35
N ASP A 152 2.31 11.45 20.07
CA ASP A 152 3.21 12.33 20.83
C ASP A 152 3.84 11.61 22.04
N THR A 153 3.21 10.55 22.56
CA THR A 153 3.77 9.67 23.61
C THR A 153 4.83 8.72 23.05
N LEU A 154 4.75 8.38 21.76
CA LEU A 154 5.52 7.30 21.12
C LEU A 154 6.52 7.80 20.06
N ASP A 155 6.65 9.11 19.89
CA ASP A 155 7.47 9.79 18.86
C ASP A 155 8.97 9.42 18.92
N LYS A 156 9.44 8.83 20.03
CA LYS A 156 10.80 8.29 20.18
C LYS A 156 11.06 7.01 19.40
N ASP A 157 10.08 6.11 19.35
CA ASP A 157 10.22 4.77 18.77
C ASP A 157 9.41 4.62 17.47
N LEU A 158 8.32 5.38 17.32
CA LEU A 158 7.32 5.22 16.25
C LEU A 158 7.01 6.55 15.54
N LEU A 159 7.12 6.56 14.21
CA LEU A 159 6.53 7.59 13.36
C LEU A 159 5.08 7.21 12.99
N VAL A 160 4.14 7.60 13.84
CA VAL A 160 2.71 7.31 13.64
C VAL A 160 2.09 8.28 12.62
N VAL A 161 1.46 7.72 11.58
CA VAL A 161 0.77 8.42 10.49
C VAL A 161 -0.67 7.93 10.39
N MET A 162 -1.64 8.85 10.37
CA MET A 162 -3.05 8.50 10.22
C MET A 162 -3.35 8.02 8.79
N ARG A 163 -4.02 6.87 8.67
CA ARG A 163 -4.58 6.39 7.40
C ARG A 163 -5.87 7.16 7.06
N VAL A 164 -5.85 7.87 5.93
CA VAL A 164 -6.96 8.69 5.42
C VAL A 164 -7.32 8.21 4.01
N TYR A 165 -8.11 7.12 3.93
CA TYR A 165 -8.57 6.54 2.65
C TYR A 165 -10.04 6.89 2.45
N PHE A 166 -10.44 7.40 1.29
CA PHE A 166 -11.84 7.73 0.99
C PHE A 166 -12.60 6.58 0.32
N GLU A 167 -11.90 5.71 -0.41
CA GLU A 167 -12.49 4.59 -1.13
C GLU A 167 -11.68 3.30 -0.93
N LYS A 168 -12.35 2.15 -1.05
CA LYS A 168 -11.72 0.84 -1.14
C LYS A 168 -11.97 0.28 -2.55
N PRO A 169 -10.94 0.23 -3.44
CA PRO A 169 -11.13 -0.28 -4.79
C PRO A 169 -11.66 -1.72 -4.75
N ARG A 170 -12.80 -1.93 -5.41
CA ARG A 170 -13.40 -3.25 -5.63
C ARG A 170 -12.95 -3.71 -7.02
N THR A 171 -12.47 -4.94 -7.13
CA THR A 171 -11.65 -5.38 -8.26
C THR A 171 -12.40 -5.46 -9.59
N THR A 172 -11.88 -4.74 -10.59
CA THR A 172 -11.50 -5.35 -11.88
C THR A 172 -9.97 -5.31 -12.00
N VAL A 173 -9.41 -6.14 -12.88
CA VAL A 173 -7.95 -6.21 -13.08
C VAL A 173 -7.48 -4.93 -13.77
N GLY A 174 -6.45 -4.28 -13.23
CA GLY A 174 -5.90 -3.03 -13.78
C GLY A 174 -4.40 -2.86 -13.52
N TRP A 175 -3.92 -1.69 -13.94
CA TRP A 175 -2.54 -1.20 -13.85
C TRP A 175 -1.90 -1.43 -12.48
N LYS A 176 -0.61 -1.77 -12.47
CA LYS A 176 0.13 -2.17 -11.26
C LYS A 176 0.69 -0.98 -10.45
N GLY A 177 0.38 0.24 -10.88
CA GLY A 177 0.74 1.48 -10.21
C GLY A 177 2.13 1.97 -10.58
N LEU A 178 2.34 3.28 -10.39
CA LEU A 178 3.51 4.07 -10.80
C LEU A 178 4.88 3.53 -10.34
N ILE A 179 4.88 2.69 -9.30
CA ILE A 179 6.09 2.05 -8.78
C ILE A 179 6.50 0.88 -9.67
N ASN A 180 5.55 -0.01 -9.95
CA ASN A 180 5.83 -1.20 -10.73
C ASN A 180 5.96 -0.81 -12.20
N ASP A 181 5.00 -0.06 -12.71
CA ASP A 181 4.79 0.14 -14.15
C ASP A 181 4.63 1.64 -14.44
N PRO A 182 5.70 2.46 -14.28
CA PRO A 182 5.61 3.91 -14.42
C PRO A 182 5.17 4.38 -15.80
N ASP A 183 5.43 3.58 -16.85
CA ASP A 183 5.07 3.86 -18.24
C ASP A 183 3.72 3.29 -18.67
N ILE A 184 3.04 2.55 -17.78
CA ILE A 184 1.69 1.97 -18.00
C ILE A 184 1.68 1.01 -19.21
N ASP A 185 2.81 0.33 -19.45
CA ASP A 185 3.06 -0.56 -20.58
C ASP A 185 3.35 -2.02 -20.17
N GLY A 186 3.41 -2.29 -18.87
CA GLY A 186 3.69 -3.61 -18.32
C GLY A 186 5.17 -4.00 -18.32
N THR A 187 6.10 -3.06 -18.55
CA THR A 187 7.56 -3.34 -18.55
C THR A 187 8.18 -3.56 -17.18
N PHE A 188 7.45 -3.25 -16.11
CA PHE A 188 7.90 -3.36 -14.71
C PHE A 188 9.17 -2.55 -14.37
N ASN A 189 9.35 -1.36 -14.96
CA ASN A 189 10.53 -0.52 -14.80
C ASN A 189 10.59 0.22 -13.45
N ILE A 190 10.79 -0.52 -12.35
CA ILE A 190 10.81 0.00 -10.97
C ILE A 190 11.86 1.10 -10.75
N ASN A 191 13.00 1.04 -11.44
CA ASN A 191 14.07 2.05 -11.37
C ASN A 191 13.67 3.44 -11.89
N LYS A 192 12.56 3.54 -12.63
CA LYS A 192 11.97 4.82 -13.09
C LYS A 192 10.86 5.32 -12.16
N GLY A 193 10.48 4.52 -11.16
CA GLY A 193 9.58 4.92 -10.09
C GLY A 193 10.19 5.96 -9.15
N ASN A 194 9.43 6.37 -8.14
CA ASN A 194 9.89 7.32 -7.13
C ASN A 194 10.91 6.66 -6.17
N ASP A 195 12.08 7.26 -5.98
CA ASP A 195 13.14 6.78 -5.06
C ASP A 195 12.69 6.50 -3.61
N SER A 196 11.54 7.04 -3.20
CA SER A 196 10.93 6.83 -1.87
C SER A 196 9.98 5.61 -1.80
N CYS A 197 10.00 4.74 -2.82
CA CYS A 197 9.15 3.56 -2.89
C CYS A 197 9.64 2.39 -2.01
N HIS A 198 8.71 1.52 -1.64
CA HIS A 198 8.92 0.33 -0.81
C HIS A 198 7.81 -0.69 -1.09
N VAL A 199 8.04 -1.96 -0.75
CA VAL A 199 7.06 -3.05 -0.96
C VAL A 199 6.07 -3.11 0.20
N ILE A 200 4.82 -3.51 -0.06
CA ILE A 200 3.81 -3.77 0.98
C ILE A 200 3.37 -5.25 0.92
N LEU A 201 3.78 -6.04 1.90
CA LEU A 201 3.33 -7.40 2.14
C LEU A 201 1.95 -7.37 2.83
N ARG A 202 0.91 -7.89 2.16
CA ARG A 202 -0.50 -7.75 2.57
C ARG A 202 -1.35 -9.03 2.46
N GLY A 203 -0.68 -10.16 2.33
CA GLY A 203 -1.23 -11.47 1.98
C GLY A 203 -1.66 -11.55 0.51
N GLY A 204 -1.84 -12.79 0.04
CA GLY A 204 -2.23 -13.10 -1.33
C GLY A 204 -3.22 -14.26 -1.42
N SER A 205 -3.39 -14.82 -2.62
CA SER A 205 -4.17 -16.05 -2.85
C SER A 205 -3.57 -17.27 -2.16
N THR A 206 -2.25 -17.27 -1.93
CA THR A 206 -1.50 -18.31 -1.21
C THR A 206 -1.56 -18.18 0.31
N GLY A 207 -2.29 -17.19 0.85
CA GLY A 207 -2.41 -16.93 2.29
C GLY A 207 -1.64 -15.70 2.78
N PRO A 208 -1.46 -15.57 4.11
CA PRO A 208 -0.64 -14.53 4.71
C PRO A 208 0.82 -14.56 4.25
N ASN A 209 1.49 -13.41 4.28
CA ASN A 209 2.90 -13.27 3.94
C ASN A 209 3.67 -12.31 4.88
N TYR A 210 3.29 -12.29 6.16
CA TYR A 210 3.92 -11.44 7.20
C TYR A 210 5.01 -12.13 8.02
N ALA A 211 5.12 -13.45 7.98
CA ALA A 211 6.11 -14.21 8.75
C ALA A 211 7.53 -14.04 8.18
N LYS A 212 8.55 -14.26 9.01
CA LYS A 212 9.97 -14.03 8.69
C LYS A 212 10.42 -14.63 7.36
N GLU A 213 10.04 -15.88 7.08
CA GLU A 213 10.34 -16.55 5.80
C GLU A 213 9.85 -15.80 4.55
N HIS A 214 8.77 -15.01 4.65
CA HIS A 214 8.26 -14.19 3.56
C HIS A 214 8.93 -12.81 3.50
N VAL A 215 9.32 -12.26 4.65
CA VAL A 215 10.07 -11.00 4.75
C VAL A 215 11.47 -11.21 4.17
N ASP A 216 12.18 -12.26 4.61
CA ASP A 216 13.50 -12.64 4.12
C ASP A 216 13.47 -12.86 2.59
N LYS A 217 12.51 -13.65 2.09
CA LYS A 217 12.33 -13.87 0.64
C LYS A 217 12.00 -12.58 -0.13
N CYS A 218 11.34 -11.60 0.50
CA CYS A 218 11.08 -10.30 -0.12
C CYS A 218 12.36 -9.44 -0.16
N SER A 219 13.15 -9.46 0.91
CA SER A 219 14.46 -8.81 1.00
C SER A 219 15.42 -9.36 -0.06
N ASP A 220 15.54 -10.69 -0.18
CA ASP A 220 16.34 -11.36 -1.22
C ASP A 220 16.00 -10.87 -2.64
N LEU A 221 14.71 -10.72 -2.94
CA LEU A 221 14.23 -10.24 -4.23
C LEU A 221 14.55 -8.76 -4.43
N LEU A 222 14.36 -7.90 -3.43
CA LEU A 222 14.71 -6.48 -3.50
C LEU A 222 16.21 -6.30 -3.76
N GLN A 223 17.06 -7.01 -3.02
CA GLN A 223 18.51 -6.95 -3.18
C GLN A 223 18.96 -7.48 -4.55
N LYS A 224 18.38 -8.59 -5.02
CA LYS A 224 18.64 -9.15 -6.37
C LYS A 224 18.32 -8.16 -7.49
N HIS A 225 17.31 -7.30 -7.29
CA HIS A 225 16.93 -6.24 -8.22
C HIS A 225 17.53 -4.87 -7.89
N HIS A 226 18.54 -4.82 -7.00
CA HIS A 226 19.24 -3.61 -6.56
C HIS A 226 18.32 -2.51 -6.00
N GLN A 227 17.18 -2.91 -5.42
CA GLN A 227 16.22 -2.00 -4.80
C GLN A 227 16.54 -1.79 -3.31
N PRO A 228 16.12 -0.65 -2.73
CA PRO A 228 16.16 -0.46 -1.27
C PRO A 228 15.36 -1.54 -0.55
N ASP A 229 15.97 -2.15 0.47
CA ASP A 229 15.39 -3.21 1.28
C ASP A 229 14.43 -2.62 2.34
N ASN A 230 13.35 -2.02 1.86
CA ASN A 230 12.32 -1.37 2.66
C ASN A 230 10.99 -2.11 2.44
N ILE A 231 10.45 -2.66 3.53
CA ILE A 231 9.26 -3.51 3.51
C ILE A 231 8.22 -2.94 4.47
N MET A 232 6.95 -2.89 4.05
CA MET A 232 5.80 -2.63 4.90
C MET A 232 4.97 -3.91 5.04
N ILE A 233 4.39 -4.14 6.21
CA ILE A 233 3.56 -5.30 6.50
C ILE A 233 2.15 -4.84 6.91
N ASP A 234 1.21 -4.93 5.96
CA ASP A 234 -0.21 -4.69 6.25
C ASP A 234 -0.70 -5.78 7.21
N CYS A 235 -1.07 -5.40 8.44
CA CYS A 235 -1.57 -6.35 9.44
C CYS A 235 -3.00 -6.82 9.14
N SER A 236 -3.66 -6.24 8.12
CA SER A 236 -5.04 -6.46 7.73
C SER A 236 -5.17 -7.37 6.50
N HIS A 237 -6.28 -7.26 5.78
CA HIS A 237 -6.52 -7.89 4.47
C HIS A 237 -6.19 -9.39 4.39
N GLY A 238 -5.24 -9.80 3.53
CA GLY A 238 -4.87 -11.20 3.36
C GLY A 238 -4.08 -11.73 4.55
N ASN A 239 -3.24 -10.90 5.16
CA ASN A 239 -2.46 -11.24 6.35
C ASN A 239 -3.32 -11.53 7.57
N SER A 240 -4.44 -10.82 7.75
CA SER A 240 -5.38 -11.09 8.83
C SER A 240 -6.41 -12.20 8.50
N SER A 241 -6.27 -12.87 7.35
CA SER A 241 -7.28 -13.79 6.79
C SER A 241 -8.67 -13.15 6.69
N LYS A 242 -8.72 -11.84 6.39
CA LYS A 242 -9.92 -10.96 6.41
C LYS A 242 -10.63 -10.86 7.76
N ASN A 243 -10.08 -11.42 8.85
CA ASN A 243 -10.59 -11.30 10.21
C ASN A 243 -9.88 -10.14 10.93
N HIS A 244 -10.61 -9.11 11.34
CA HIS A 244 -10.04 -7.94 12.02
C HIS A 244 -9.43 -8.26 13.40
N ARG A 245 -9.85 -9.37 14.04
CA ARG A 245 -9.31 -9.84 15.33
C ARG A 245 -7.90 -10.42 15.23
N ASN A 246 -7.44 -10.76 14.01
CA ASN A 246 -6.10 -11.30 13.79
C ASN A 246 -5.03 -10.20 13.64
N GLN A 247 -5.42 -8.94 13.45
CA GLN A 247 -4.48 -7.83 13.24
C GLN A 247 -3.45 -7.66 14.38
N PRO A 248 -3.81 -7.79 15.68
CA PRO A 248 -2.83 -7.79 16.77
C PRO A 248 -1.86 -8.97 16.72
N LEU A 249 -2.28 -10.14 16.23
CA LEU A 249 -1.41 -11.32 16.08
C LEU A 249 -0.37 -11.10 14.99
N VAL A 250 -0.76 -10.49 13.87
CA VAL A 250 0.17 -10.09 12.80
C VAL A 250 1.16 -9.06 13.34
N ALA A 251 0.68 -7.99 13.97
CA ALA A 251 1.55 -6.95 14.55
C ALA A 251 2.53 -7.53 15.60
N ALA A 252 2.06 -8.39 16.51
CA ALA A 252 2.91 -9.03 17.51
C ALA A 252 3.96 -9.99 16.90
N ASN A 253 3.63 -10.66 15.79
CA ASN A 253 4.60 -11.47 15.05
C ASN A 253 5.67 -10.58 14.39
N VAL A 254 5.24 -9.50 13.76
CA VAL A 254 6.10 -8.53 13.07
C VAL A 254 7.08 -7.84 14.03
N VAL A 255 6.63 -7.39 15.20
CA VAL A 255 7.54 -6.77 16.18
C VAL A 255 8.48 -7.78 16.84
N ARG A 256 8.11 -9.07 16.92
CA ARG A 256 9.07 -10.10 17.37
C ARG A 256 10.23 -10.26 16.40
N GLN A 257 9.97 -10.23 15.08
CA GLN A 257 11.02 -10.33 14.05
C GLN A 257 12.03 -9.19 14.14
N ASP A 258 11.56 -7.98 14.47
CA ASP A 258 12.40 -6.82 14.73
C ASP A 258 13.27 -7.02 15.98
N HIS A 259 12.68 -7.45 17.10
CA HIS A 259 13.42 -7.71 18.34
C HIS A 259 14.47 -8.82 18.21
N ASP A 260 14.15 -9.92 17.50
CA ASP A 260 15.06 -11.03 17.24
C ASP A 260 16.22 -10.66 16.30
N TYR A 261 16.22 -9.43 15.74
CA TYR A 261 17.28 -8.89 14.88
C TYR A 261 18.35 -8.07 15.64
N TYR A 262 18.07 -7.68 16.89
CA TYR A 262 18.98 -6.90 17.75
C TYR A 262 19.71 -7.76 18.81
N ILE A 263 19.64 -9.10 18.69
CA ILE A 263 20.31 -10.10 19.55
C ILE A 263 21.35 -10.87 18.74
#